data_AF-A0A2N2WRC0-F1
#
_entry.id   AF-A0A2N2WRC0-F1
#
_cell.length_a   1.000
_cell.length_b   1.000
_cell.length_c   1.000
_cell.angle_alpha   90.00
_cell.angle_beta   90.00
_cell.angle_gamma   90.00
#
_symmetry.space_group_name_H-M   'P 1'
#
loop_
_entity.id
_entity.type
_entity.pdbx_description
1 polymer ?
#
loop_
_entity_poly.entity_id
_entity_poly.type
_entity_poly.pdbx_seq_one_letter_code
_entity_poly.pdbx_strand_id
1 'polypeptide(L)'
;MLKILRITAIILVSILSLSCEKEPPASLELSLAQVMIGNIDGEEKITVTSNGKWTATITSTWCTISPASGEGNGEITIKATNNFSTQERKVTLSVTSKSLKKSAEIIQSFSNLETDKSDIQFNKDATLKVVAVSSNTKWQVEIPAEATWITASPMSGEGNKQVTLTFTANAGLERSAYVNFKYADTYKSVRIVQERGFNSSPQAPVLKSPVNNLTDANRLPTFRWSGSKDPDNDEVTYRIEYSDNQTTWTYFATLKDTVYNLPAYLDENKKYYWRVLATDAFGGKGTSAVNTLTTGIKKSYFDGDYKVAQENTLGGAPNEILFLGDGYISEDFEEGGLFDRDMDLGIEHFFSVEPYKSYRGYFKVYKQAGYSRDSGVKQTDKSINKNSKFNTDFLGGSSMSTNTDLAFEYAKKIPGVDDNKLKKLLIIMVVNQNRYAGTCWTWSDGKAVAIVPVNKSTTPGSNYSNLLQHEAGGHGFGRLADEYVSSANVGKTLPVADSSKFMTWSKAGFYPNVDLTSNVTIIKWKHFIDRPGYGRVSAFAGAYYYSFGAWRPETSSCMIQNEPYYNAPSREHMVKRILSTAGVEFSLDEFIAKDIQKAPSTSVLMQTKSFNPLTFVPLAPPVMVE
;
A
#
# COMPACT_ATOMS: atom_id res chain seq x y z
N MET A 1 55.84 104.85 57.51
CA MET A 1 55.49 103.49 57.06
C MET A 1 54.05 103.21 57.47
N LEU A 2 53.08 103.23 56.55
CA LEU A 2 51.88 102.38 56.56
C LEU A 2 50.93 102.76 55.41
N LYS A 3 50.19 101.74 54.94
CA LYS A 3 49.42 101.60 53.70
C LYS A 3 47.94 102.04 53.81
N ILE A 4 47.49 102.63 52.69
CA ILE A 4 46.32 102.28 51.84
C ILE A 4 44.89 102.43 52.42
N LEU A 5 44.13 103.28 51.73
CA LEU A 5 42.75 103.70 51.99
C LEU A 5 41.99 103.79 50.64
N ARG A 6 40.76 103.24 50.60
CA ARG A 6 39.53 103.64 49.84
C ARG A 6 39.55 103.74 48.30
N ILE A 7 38.61 103.03 47.62
CA ILE A 7 37.34 103.50 46.95
C ILE A 7 37.62 104.36 45.69
N THR A 8 36.98 104.18 44.52
CA THR A 8 35.76 104.90 44.04
C THR A 8 35.22 104.36 42.69
N ALA A 9 33.89 104.46 42.52
CA ALA A 9 33.07 104.30 41.30
C ALA A 9 32.89 105.66 40.55
N ILE A 10 32.41 105.81 39.30
CA ILE A 10 31.00 105.86 38.80
C ILE A 10 31.05 106.38 37.32
N ILE A 11 30.53 105.65 36.31
CA ILE A 11 29.35 105.84 35.37
C ILE A 11 29.28 107.08 34.43
N LEU A 12 29.06 106.87 33.09
CA LEU A 12 28.01 107.53 32.25
C LEU A 12 27.79 106.92 30.81
N VAL A 13 26.61 106.29 30.61
CA VAL A 13 25.55 106.30 29.54
C VAL A 13 25.82 106.41 28.00
N SER A 14 25.20 105.43 27.29
CA SER A 14 24.46 105.42 25.98
C SER A 14 25.12 105.33 24.59
N ILE A 15 24.63 104.38 23.78
CA ILE A 15 24.09 104.52 22.38
C ILE A 15 23.34 103.22 22.00
N LEU A 16 22.13 103.37 21.46
CA LEU A 16 21.34 102.31 20.80
C LEU A 16 21.93 101.95 19.43
N SER A 17 22.10 100.66 19.17
CA SER A 17 22.17 100.11 17.81
C SER A 17 21.29 98.86 17.75
N LEU A 18 20.50 98.74 16.67
CA LEU A 18 19.73 97.55 16.34
C LEU A 18 20.72 96.40 16.12
N SER A 19 20.90 95.55 17.13
CA SER A 19 21.50 94.24 16.96
C SER A 19 20.42 93.29 16.48
N CYS A 20 20.47 92.98 15.19
CA CYS A 20 19.88 91.77 14.65
C CYS A 20 20.64 90.58 15.28
N GLU A 21 20.22 90.13 16.47
CA GLU A 21 20.69 88.85 16.99
C GLU A 21 20.18 87.77 16.02
N LYS A 22 21.10 87.19 15.24
CA LYS A 22 20.82 85.95 14.51
C LYS A 22 20.23 84.97 15.52
N GLU A 23 18.99 84.53 15.30
CA GLU A 23 18.41 83.43 16.09
C GLU A 23 19.46 82.31 16.19
N PRO A 24 19.73 81.76 17.39
CA PRO A 24 20.65 80.65 17.52
C PRO A 24 20.21 79.52 16.56
N PRO A 25 21.16 78.82 15.92
CA PRO A 25 20.82 77.76 14.97
C PRO A 25 19.86 76.77 15.64
N ALA A 26 18.81 76.38 14.93
CA ALA A 26 17.83 75.43 15.45
C ALA A 26 18.56 74.17 15.97
N SER A 27 18.16 73.68 17.13
CA SER A 27 18.67 72.44 17.72
C SER A 27 17.52 71.50 18.01
N LEU A 28 17.73 70.22 17.72
CA LEU A 28 16.79 69.15 18.02
C LEU A 28 17.57 67.86 18.24
N GLU A 29 17.46 67.31 19.45
CA GLU A 29 18.03 66.00 19.80
C GLU A 29 17.03 65.18 20.61
N LEU A 30 17.14 63.86 20.52
CA LEU A 30 16.40 62.91 21.33
C LEU A 30 17.37 62.23 22.31
N SER A 31 16.92 61.99 23.53
CA SER A 31 17.71 61.31 24.57
C SER A 31 18.14 59.88 24.19
N LEU A 32 17.36 59.20 23.34
CA LEU A 32 17.59 57.82 22.94
C LEU A 32 17.35 57.64 21.43
N ALA A 33 18.20 56.83 20.78
CA ALA A 33 17.96 56.38 19.40
C ALA A 33 16.98 55.19 19.34
N GLN A 34 16.85 54.43 20.43
CA GLN A 34 15.93 53.30 20.58
C GLN A 34 15.29 53.31 21.97
N VAL A 35 14.00 53.01 22.04
CA VAL A 35 13.24 52.88 23.29
C VAL A 35 12.67 51.47 23.38
N MET A 36 13.09 50.72 24.40
CA MET A 36 12.65 49.35 24.64
C MET A 36 11.43 49.33 25.55
N ILE A 37 10.33 48.71 25.13
CA ILE A 37 9.08 48.64 25.88
C ILE A 37 8.77 47.18 26.24
N GLY A 38 8.31 46.96 27.48
CA GLY A 38 7.79 45.67 27.94
C GLY A 38 6.59 45.17 27.12
N ASN A 39 6.43 43.86 27.03
CA ASN A 39 5.32 43.22 26.33
C ASN A 39 3.97 43.48 27.01
N ILE A 40 3.95 43.77 28.31
CA ILE A 40 2.74 44.04 29.12
C ILE A 40 2.80 45.45 29.69
N ASP A 41 1.67 46.16 29.63
CA ASP A 41 1.46 47.52 30.20
C ASP A 41 2.60 48.50 29.85
N GLY A 42 3.04 48.43 28.60
CA GLY A 42 4.26 49.10 28.13
C GLY A 42 4.17 50.62 28.14
N GLU A 43 4.91 51.28 29.02
CA GLU A 43 5.01 52.74 29.09
C GLU A 43 6.45 53.16 29.30
N GLU A 44 6.95 54.02 28.41
CA GLU A 44 8.31 54.55 28.47
C GLU A 44 8.32 56.02 28.09
N LYS A 45 9.42 56.70 28.37
CA LYS A 45 9.55 58.14 28.08
C LYS A 45 10.82 58.45 27.31
N ILE A 46 10.73 59.47 26.45
CA ILE A 46 11.87 60.01 25.71
C ILE A 46 11.91 61.53 25.85
N THR A 47 13.06 62.05 26.27
CA THR A 47 13.29 63.50 26.35
C THR A 47 13.67 64.06 24.97
N VAL A 48 13.05 65.19 24.62
CA VAL A 48 13.35 66.04 23.46
C VAL A 48 14.12 67.26 23.96
N THR A 49 15.30 67.51 23.41
CA THR A 49 16.07 68.73 23.66
C THR A 49 15.97 69.63 22.43
N SER A 50 15.37 70.81 22.56
CA SER A 50 15.21 71.76 21.46
C SER A 50 15.22 73.19 21.94
N ASN A 51 15.71 74.11 21.11
CA ASN A 51 15.60 75.54 21.32
C ASN A 51 14.39 76.17 20.60
N GLY A 52 13.44 75.36 20.09
CA GLY A 52 12.25 75.83 19.38
C GLY A 52 11.02 74.93 19.59
N LYS A 53 9.94 75.24 18.85
CA LYS A 53 8.70 74.44 18.82
C LYS A 53 8.91 73.17 18.02
N TRP A 54 8.43 72.05 18.54
CA TRP A 54 8.52 70.74 17.89
C TRP A 54 7.17 70.04 17.83
N THR A 55 7.03 69.16 16.84
CA THR A 55 5.91 68.23 16.69
C THR A 55 6.43 66.81 16.64
N ALA A 56 5.71 65.88 17.23
CA ALA A 56 6.02 64.46 17.29
C ALA A 56 4.92 63.65 16.60
N THR A 57 5.33 62.67 15.80
CA THR A 57 4.43 61.81 15.03
C THR A 57 4.83 60.35 15.18
N ILE A 58 3.83 59.49 15.36
CA ILE A 58 3.99 58.04 15.38
C ILE A 58 2.82 57.44 14.57
N THR A 59 3.12 56.50 13.69
CA THR A 59 2.11 55.84 12.85
C THR A 59 2.03 54.38 13.27
N SER A 60 1.19 54.10 14.26
CA SER A 60 0.94 52.75 14.79
C SER A 60 -0.47 52.66 15.35
N THR A 61 -1.06 51.47 15.29
CA THR A 61 -2.33 51.13 15.96
C THR A 61 -2.12 50.64 17.39
N TRP A 62 -0.89 50.27 17.76
CA TRP A 62 -0.55 49.66 19.03
C TRP A 62 0.27 50.58 19.96
N CYS A 63 0.70 51.74 19.47
CA CYS A 63 1.56 52.67 20.19
C CYS A 63 1.05 54.11 20.05
N THR A 64 0.99 54.83 21.15
CA THR A 64 0.53 56.23 21.24
C THR A 64 1.56 57.10 21.94
N ILE A 65 1.56 58.40 21.64
CA ILE A 65 2.48 59.36 22.25
C ILE A 65 1.72 60.56 22.85
N SER A 66 2.22 61.10 23.94
CA SER A 66 1.70 62.34 24.53
C SER A 66 2.80 63.11 25.30
N PRO A 67 2.92 64.44 25.11
CA PRO A 67 2.21 65.27 24.13
C PRO A 67 2.76 65.08 22.71
N ALA A 68 1.95 65.36 21.69
CA ALA A 68 2.36 65.30 20.27
C ALA A 68 3.04 66.59 19.76
N SER A 69 3.21 67.58 20.63
CA SER A 69 3.94 68.81 20.35
C SER A 69 4.42 69.46 21.65
N GLY A 70 5.40 70.36 21.54
CA GLY A 70 5.91 71.13 22.66
C GLY A 70 6.82 72.28 22.22
N GLU A 71 7.34 73.04 23.18
CA GLU A 71 8.22 74.17 22.97
C GLU A 71 9.41 74.11 23.94
N GLY A 72 10.62 74.29 23.41
CA GLY A 72 11.84 74.08 24.19
C GLY A 72 12.08 72.59 24.48
N ASN A 73 12.78 72.31 25.58
CA ASN A 73 12.96 70.94 26.04
C ASN A 73 11.62 70.36 26.55
N GLY A 74 11.38 69.08 26.30
CA GLY A 74 10.17 68.40 26.77
C GLY A 74 10.33 66.89 26.83
N GLU A 75 9.29 66.20 27.29
CA GLU A 75 9.27 64.74 27.44
C GLU A 75 8.05 64.19 26.72
N ILE A 76 8.26 63.17 25.89
CA ILE A 76 7.19 62.44 25.21
C ILE A 76 7.02 61.11 25.93
N THR A 77 5.82 60.86 26.47
CA THR A 77 5.43 59.56 27.00
C THR A 77 4.92 58.68 25.86
N ILE A 78 5.42 57.46 25.77
CA ILE A 78 5.08 56.45 24.78
C ILE A 78 4.31 55.34 25.50
N LYS A 79 3.05 55.10 25.12
CA LYS A 79 2.23 54.02 25.67
C LYS A 79 1.90 52.99 24.59
N ALA A 80 2.22 51.73 24.85
CA ALA A 80 1.97 50.60 23.98
C ALA A 80 0.91 49.65 24.56
N THR A 81 0.03 49.11 23.71
CA THR A 81 -0.86 48.01 24.10
C THR A 81 -0.05 46.73 24.33
N ASN A 82 -0.64 45.70 24.95
CA ASN A 82 0.07 44.43 25.19
C ASN A 82 0.47 43.76 23.87
N ASN A 83 1.69 43.22 23.80
CA ASN A 83 2.17 42.41 22.69
C ASN A 83 2.08 40.93 23.05
N PHE A 84 0.92 40.32 22.79
CA PHE A 84 0.70 38.88 22.93
C PHE A 84 1.13 38.07 21.70
N SER A 85 1.76 38.70 20.71
CA SER A 85 2.35 37.94 19.61
C SER A 85 3.64 37.24 20.08
N THR A 86 4.14 36.35 19.24
CA THR A 86 5.40 35.62 19.45
C THR A 86 6.61 36.33 18.82
N GLN A 87 6.44 37.57 18.36
CA GLN A 87 7.49 38.35 17.70
C GLN A 87 7.54 39.77 18.26
N GLU A 88 8.74 40.33 18.34
CA GLU A 88 8.90 41.74 18.66
C GLU A 88 8.26 42.61 17.58
N ARG A 89 7.76 43.79 17.96
CA ARG A 89 7.18 44.76 17.03
C ARG A 89 7.82 46.13 17.19
N LYS A 90 7.95 46.86 16.07
CA LYS A 90 8.71 48.12 16.01
C LYS A 90 7.92 49.23 15.32
N VAL A 91 8.12 50.47 15.75
CA VAL A 91 7.61 51.67 15.07
C VAL A 91 8.58 52.84 15.26
N THR A 92 8.69 53.71 14.26
CA THR A 92 9.53 54.92 14.35
C THR A 92 8.74 56.11 14.88
N LEU A 93 9.19 56.70 15.99
CA LEU A 93 8.80 58.03 16.43
C LEU A 93 9.60 59.07 15.64
N SER A 94 8.93 60.04 15.01
CA SER A 94 9.56 61.15 14.31
C SER A 94 9.24 62.47 14.99
N VAL A 95 10.27 63.22 15.40
CA VAL A 95 10.16 64.56 15.98
C VAL A 95 10.75 65.59 15.01
N THR A 96 10.01 66.66 14.74
CA THR A 96 10.37 67.72 13.78
C THR A 96 10.36 69.07 14.47
N SER A 97 11.40 69.88 14.25
CA SER A 97 11.50 71.29 14.66
C SER A 97 12.04 72.10 13.50
N LYS A 98 11.24 73.00 12.92
CA LYS A 98 11.53 73.68 11.64
C LYS A 98 11.92 72.67 10.55
N SER A 99 13.16 72.69 10.06
CA SER A 99 13.70 71.75 9.06
C SER A 99 14.44 70.55 9.65
N LEU A 100 14.67 70.51 10.96
CA LEU A 100 15.36 69.41 11.63
C LEU A 100 14.40 68.27 11.93
N LYS A 101 14.83 67.05 11.62
CA LYS A 101 14.08 65.82 11.92
C LYS A 101 15.00 64.86 12.68
N LYS A 102 14.48 64.34 13.79
CA LYS A 102 15.11 63.25 14.55
C LYS A 102 14.12 62.12 14.72
N SER A 103 14.64 60.91 14.87
CA SER A 103 13.83 59.71 15.01
C SER A 103 14.37 58.79 16.09
N ALA A 104 13.45 58.11 16.78
CA ALA A 104 13.76 57.02 17.68
C ALA A 104 12.95 55.77 17.27
N GLU A 105 13.55 54.60 17.34
CA GLU A 105 12.86 53.33 17.11
C GLU A 105 12.27 52.82 18.43
N ILE A 106 10.95 52.63 18.45
CA ILE A 106 10.23 52.06 19.57
C ILE A 106 10.13 50.56 19.34
N ILE A 107 10.76 49.76 20.20
CA ILE A 107 10.80 48.30 20.09
C ILE A 107 10.06 47.70 21.28
N GLN A 108 8.96 46.98 21.02
CA GLN A 108 8.23 46.28 22.07
C GLN A 108 8.55 44.78 22.03
N SER A 109 8.98 44.25 23.18
CA SER A 109 9.20 42.81 23.38
C SER A 109 7.92 41.99 23.19
N PHE A 110 8.06 40.68 23.03
CA PHE A 110 6.96 39.75 22.74
C PHE A 110 6.63 38.85 23.92
N SER A 111 5.44 38.27 23.93
CA SER A 111 5.03 37.34 24.99
C SER A 111 5.46 35.91 24.65
N ASN A 112 5.95 35.20 25.65
CA ASN A 112 6.42 33.83 25.53
C ASN A 112 5.85 32.97 26.67
N LEU A 113 5.58 31.71 26.35
CA LEU A 113 5.11 30.70 27.28
C LEU A 113 5.66 29.34 26.84
N GLU A 114 6.38 28.68 27.74
CA GLU A 114 6.90 27.33 27.54
C GLU A 114 6.62 26.47 28.78
N THR A 115 6.47 25.17 28.56
CA THR A 115 6.37 24.16 29.61
C THR A 115 7.54 23.20 29.52
N ASP A 116 8.06 22.73 30.66
CA ASP A 116 9.15 21.74 30.69
C ASP A 116 8.70 20.34 30.23
N LYS A 117 7.40 20.11 30.16
CA LYS A 117 6.78 18.85 29.73
C LYS A 117 5.77 19.14 28.63
N SER A 118 5.72 18.23 27.66
CA SER A 118 4.68 18.16 26.63
C SER A 118 3.82 16.91 26.76
N ASP A 119 4.28 15.89 27.49
CA ASP A 119 3.58 14.63 27.73
C ASP A 119 3.86 14.13 29.17
N ILE A 120 2.85 13.55 29.81
CA ILE A 120 2.91 12.93 31.13
C ILE A 120 2.11 11.62 31.09
N GLN A 121 2.81 10.49 31.23
CA GLN A 121 2.21 9.18 31.39
C GLN A 121 2.52 8.59 32.77
N PHE A 122 1.53 7.94 33.38
CA PHE A 122 1.68 7.29 34.68
C PHE A 122 0.62 6.20 34.90
N ASN A 123 0.86 5.39 35.93
CA ASN A 123 -0.02 4.28 36.29
C ASN A 123 -1.42 4.75 36.75
N LYS A 124 -2.30 3.79 36.99
CA LYS A 124 -3.69 4.05 37.39
C LYS A 124 -3.86 4.78 38.73
N ASP A 125 -2.83 4.87 39.56
CA ASP A 125 -2.97 5.34 40.93
C ASP A 125 -3.14 6.86 41.00
N ALA A 126 -3.73 7.33 42.10
CA ALA A 126 -3.78 8.77 42.38
C ALA A 126 -2.35 9.27 42.62
N THR A 127 -1.99 10.36 41.95
CA THR A 127 -0.64 10.95 42.06
C THR A 127 -0.70 12.44 41.78
N LEU A 128 0.42 13.11 42.06
CA LEU A 128 0.68 14.47 41.65
C LEU A 128 1.88 14.53 40.71
N LYS A 129 1.87 15.48 39.77
CA LYS A 129 2.97 15.78 38.85
C LYS A 129 3.13 17.29 38.75
N VAL A 130 4.36 17.75 38.62
CA VAL A 130 4.67 19.18 38.55
C VAL A 130 5.05 19.53 37.11
N VAL A 131 4.48 20.61 36.57
CA VAL A 131 4.87 21.23 35.30
C VAL A 131 5.50 22.59 35.61
N ALA A 132 6.75 22.78 35.18
CA ALA A 132 7.41 24.07 35.26
C ALA A 132 7.04 24.92 34.03
N VAL A 133 6.45 26.08 34.30
CA VAL A 133 6.05 27.07 33.31
C VAL A 133 7.13 28.15 33.26
N SER A 134 7.68 28.39 32.07
CA SER A 134 8.58 29.51 31.79
C SER A 134 7.83 30.55 30.98
N SER A 135 7.63 31.76 31.52
CA SER A 135 6.86 32.81 30.84
C SER A 135 7.31 34.20 31.23
N ASN A 136 7.14 35.15 30.32
CA ASN A 136 7.29 36.59 30.58
C ASN A 136 5.94 37.33 30.53
N THR A 137 4.83 36.59 30.63
CA THR A 137 3.47 37.15 30.62
C THR A 137 2.60 36.44 31.65
N LYS A 138 1.41 36.98 31.90
CA LYS A 138 0.38 36.31 32.71
C LYS A 138 -0.21 35.16 31.93
N TRP A 139 -0.39 34.02 32.59
CA TRP A 139 -0.91 32.81 31.97
C TRP A 139 -1.97 32.15 32.86
N GLN A 140 -2.78 31.30 32.24
CA GLN A 140 -3.85 30.52 32.85
C GLN A 140 -3.73 29.05 32.47
N VAL A 141 -4.19 28.18 33.35
CA VAL A 141 -4.33 26.74 33.09
C VAL A 141 -5.78 26.48 32.71
N GLU A 142 -5.98 25.70 31.67
CA GLU A 142 -7.28 25.25 31.19
C GLU A 142 -7.27 23.73 31.11
N ILE A 143 -8.23 23.13 31.82
CA ILE A 143 -8.46 21.69 31.85
C ILE A 143 -9.83 21.45 31.21
N PRO A 144 -9.95 20.50 30.26
CA PRO A 144 -11.23 20.16 29.66
C PRO A 144 -12.26 19.75 30.72
N ALA A 145 -13.52 20.15 30.57
CA ALA A 145 -14.56 19.96 31.59
C ALA A 145 -14.84 18.47 31.90
N GLU A 146 -14.63 17.60 30.91
CA GLU A 146 -14.74 16.15 31.02
C GLU A 146 -13.59 15.52 31.83
N ALA A 147 -12.45 16.20 31.95
CA ALA A 147 -11.28 15.72 32.68
C ALA A 147 -11.38 16.03 34.19
N THR A 148 -12.53 15.68 34.79
CA THR A 148 -12.84 15.84 36.23
C THR A 148 -11.86 15.15 37.17
N TRP A 149 -11.01 14.28 36.63
CA TRP A 149 -9.95 13.56 37.34
C TRP A 149 -8.63 14.33 37.43
N ILE A 150 -8.51 15.49 36.79
CA ILE A 150 -7.36 16.38 36.84
C ILE A 150 -7.75 17.67 37.57
N THR A 151 -6.95 18.08 38.54
CA THR A 151 -6.97 19.46 39.07
C THR A 151 -5.58 20.08 38.99
N ALA A 152 -5.51 21.41 38.94
CA ALA A 152 -4.25 22.13 38.89
C ALA A 152 -4.19 23.23 39.97
N SER A 153 -3.01 23.45 40.55
CA SER A 153 -2.75 24.55 41.47
C SER A 153 -1.34 25.11 41.26
N PRO A 154 -1.18 26.43 41.01
CA PRO A 154 -2.25 27.42 40.79
C PRO A 154 -2.90 27.29 39.40
N MET A 155 -4.14 27.78 39.24
CA MET A 155 -4.85 27.86 37.94
C MET A 155 -4.42 29.05 37.07
N SER A 156 -3.60 29.94 37.59
CA SER A 156 -3.02 31.06 36.86
C SER A 156 -1.71 31.50 37.50
N GLY A 157 -0.90 32.23 36.75
CA GLY A 157 0.36 32.75 37.24
C GLY A 157 0.92 33.86 36.38
N GLU A 158 2.04 34.40 36.83
CA GLU A 158 2.83 35.41 36.16
C GLU A 158 4.29 35.03 36.29
N GLY A 159 5.07 35.23 35.23
CA GLY A 159 6.47 34.83 35.21
C GLY A 159 6.65 33.31 35.24
N ASN A 160 7.84 32.89 35.64
CA ASN A 160 8.18 31.48 35.82
C ASN A 160 7.56 30.92 37.10
N LYS A 161 6.85 29.80 37.01
CA LYS A 161 6.22 29.15 38.17
C LYS A 161 6.05 27.66 37.94
N GLN A 162 5.84 26.93 39.02
CA GLN A 162 5.43 25.52 38.96
C GLN A 162 3.92 25.41 39.13
N VAL A 163 3.30 24.55 38.34
CA VAL A 163 1.91 24.12 38.47
C VAL A 163 1.89 22.66 38.89
N THR A 164 1.25 22.37 40.01
CA THR A 164 1.02 21.00 40.46
C THR A 164 -0.29 20.49 39.88
N LEU A 165 -0.21 19.48 39.04
CA LEU A 165 -1.35 18.71 38.56
C LEU A 165 -1.60 17.56 39.54
N THR A 166 -2.84 17.44 40.02
CA THR A 166 -3.28 16.36 40.91
C THR A 166 -4.26 15.47 40.17
N PHE A 167 -4.04 14.16 40.24
CA PHE A 167 -4.81 13.15 39.51
C PHE A 167 -5.52 12.21 40.48
N THR A 168 -6.80 11.95 40.25
CA THR A 168 -7.52 10.87 40.96
C THR A 168 -7.15 9.50 40.39
N ALA A 169 -7.34 8.43 41.17
CA ALA A 169 -7.11 7.08 40.67
C ALA A 169 -8.07 6.75 39.51
N ASN A 170 -7.60 6.00 38.52
CA ASN A 170 -8.40 5.50 37.41
C ASN A 170 -8.90 4.09 37.71
N ALA A 171 -10.22 3.92 37.81
CA ALA A 171 -10.86 2.61 37.99
C ALA A 171 -11.43 2.04 36.67
N GLY A 172 -11.39 2.81 35.57
CA GLY A 172 -11.96 2.42 34.27
C GLY A 172 -10.91 2.06 33.24
N LEU A 173 -11.26 2.25 31.96
CA LEU A 173 -10.34 2.14 30.83
C LEU A 173 -9.29 3.26 30.85
N GLU A 174 -8.28 3.14 29.99
CA GLU A 174 -7.26 4.17 29.83
C GLU A 174 -7.94 5.50 29.47
N ARG A 175 -7.46 6.59 30.07
CA ARG A 175 -8.00 7.92 29.85
C ARG A 175 -6.90 8.91 29.58
N SER A 176 -7.20 9.90 28.73
CA SER A 176 -6.27 10.96 28.38
C SER A 176 -6.97 12.30 28.27
N ALA A 177 -6.23 13.38 28.53
CA ALA A 177 -6.68 14.75 28.32
C ALA A 177 -5.50 15.66 28.00
N TYR A 178 -5.76 16.83 27.43
CA TYR A 178 -4.77 17.88 27.24
C TYR A 178 -4.98 18.99 28.25
N VAL A 179 -3.97 19.30 29.05
CA VAL A 179 -3.97 20.47 29.93
C VAL A 179 -3.29 21.61 29.20
N ASN A 180 -4.01 22.70 28.97
CA ASN A 180 -3.53 23.84 28.21
C ASN A 180 -3.04 24.94 29.14
N PHE A 181 -1.82 25.40 28.92
CA PHE A 181 -1.27 26.59 29.54
C PHE A 181 -1.38 27.71 28.51
N LYS A 182 -2.09 28.80 28.81
CA LYS A 182 -2.43 29.82 27.82
C LYS A 182 -2.21 31.25 28.28
N TYR A 183 -1.92 32.13 27.33
CA TYR A 183 -2.00 33.58 27.47
C TYR A 183 -2.68 34.13 26.21
N ALA A 184 -3.70 34.98 26.38
CA ALA A 184 -4.59 35.37 25.28
C ALA A 184 -5.05 34.14 24.48
N ASP A 185 -4.85 34.13 23.16
CA ASP A 185 -5.21 33.04 22.25
C ASP A 185 -4.06 32.02 22.03
N THR A 186 -2.89 32.23 22.64
CA THR A 186 -1.73 31.33 22.49
C THR A 186 -1.67 30.34 23.64
N TYR A 187 -1.37 29.07 23.35
CA TYR A 187 -1.28 28.02 24.37
C TYR A 187 -0.18 26.99 24.10
N LYS A 188 0.25 26.32 25.16
CA LYS A 188 1.06 25.11 25.17
C LYS A 188 0.25 23.98 25.80
N SER A 189 0.20 22.84 25.11
CA SER A 189 -0.57 21.68 25.56
C SER A 189 0.35 20.66 26.21
N VAL A 190 -0.03 20.17 27.39
CA VAL A 190 0.58 18.99 28.02
C VAL A 190 -0.39 17.84 27.91
N ARG A 191 -0.02 16.81 27.15
CA ARG A 191 -0.80 15.58 27.02
C ARG A 191 -0.67 14.75 28.29
N ILE A 192 -1.79 14.36 28.88
CA ILE A 192 -1.83 13.50 30.05
C ILE A 192 -2.43 12.16 29.64
N VAL A 193 -1.76 11.06 29.98
CA VAL A 193 -2.26 9.69 29.81
C VAL A 193 -2.18 8.98 31.16
N GLN A 194 -3.31 8.46 31.63
CA GLN A 194 -3.39 7.67 32.85
C GLN A 194 -3.82 6.24 32.51
N GLU A 195 -3.00 5.27 32.89
CA GLU A 195 -3.25 3.86 32.64
C GLU A 195 -4.57 3.39 33.27
N ARG A 196 -5.15 2.35 32.67
CA ARG A 196 -6.42 1.74 33.06
C ARG A 196 -6.36 1.03 34.43
N GLY A 197 -7.48 1.02 35.14
CA GLY A 197 -7.65 0.28 36.40
C GLY A 197 -8.44 -1.01 36.31
N PHE A 198 -9.08 -1.25 35.17
CA PHE A 198 -10.01 -2.34 34.92
C PHE A 198 -9.63 -3.09 33.64
N ASN A 199 -9.65 -4.42 33.66
CA ASN A 199 -9.47 -5.27 32.48
C ASN A 199 -10.44 -6.46 32.53
N SER A 200 -11.23 -6.62 31.48
CA SER A 200 -12.09 -7.76 31.24
C SER A 200 -11.33 -8.81 30.43
N SER A 201 -11.54 -10.09 30.72
CA SER A 201 -10.96 -11.14 29.87
C SER A 201 -11.70 -11.28 28.54
N PRO A 202 -11.00 -11.68 27.47
CA PRO A 202 -11.63 -11.93 26.18
C PRO A 202 -12.54 -13.16 26.26
N GLN A 203 -13.56 -13.20 25.40
CA GLN A 203 -14.42 -14.37 25.27
C GLN A 203 -13.61 -15.61 24.89
N ALA A 204 -14.00 -16.78 25.40
CA ALA A 204 -13.36 -18.04 25.03
C ALA A 204 -13.49 -18.31 23.51
N PRO A 205 -12.41 -18.72 22.83
CA PRO A 205 -12.48 -19.10 21.42
C PRO A 205 -13.44 -20.27 21.18
N VAL A 206 -14.22 -20.23 20.08
CA VAL A 206 -15.08 -21.34 19.67
C VAL A 206 -14.35 -22.18 18.62
N LEU A 207 -14.04 -23.43 18.96
CA LEU A 207 -13.34 -24.37 18.08
C LEU A 207 -14.22 -24.77 16.89
N LYS A 208 -13.65 -24.81 15.68
CA LYS A 208 -14.37 -25.08 14.42
C LYS A 208 -13.88 -26.33 13.70
N SER A 209 -12.57 -26.44 13.49
CA SER A 209 -11.96 -27.58 12.82
C SER A 209 -10.67 -27.96 13.53
N PRO A 210 -10.35 -29.25 13.69
CA PRO A 210 -11.25 -30.39 13.48
C PRO A 210 -12.45 -30.38 14.43
N VAL A 211 -13.59 -30.94 14.00
CA VAL A 211 -14.77 -31.09 14.87
C VAL A 211 -14.46 -32.02 16.05
N ASN A 212 -15.16 -31.84 17.17
CA ASN A 212 -14.94 -32.68 18.35
C ASN A 212 -15.24 -34.15 18.07
N ASN A 213 -14.38 -35.04 18.55
CA ASN A 213 -14.44 -36.50 18.35
C ASN A 213 -14.30 -36.95 16.89
N LEU A 214 -13.64 -36.16 16.03
CA LEU A 214 -13.37 -36.58 14.65
C LEU A 214 -12.53 -37.87 14.64
N THR A 215 -12.98 -38.87 13.89
CA THR A 215 -12.25 -40.13 13.65
C THR A 215 -11.71 -40.16 12.22
N ASP A 216 -10.67 -40.95 11.98
CA ASP A 216 -10.00 -41.04 10.67
C ASP A 216 -9.57 -39.65 10.14
N ALA A 217 -9.11 -38.80 11.06
CA ALA A 217 -8.63 -37.48 10.73
C ALA A 217 -7.36 -37.57 9.88
N ASN A 218 -7.17 -36.62 8.97
CA ASN A 218 -5.88 -36.44 8.30
C ASN A 218 -4.77 -36.28 9.35
N ARG A 219 -3.55 -36.71 9.03
CA ARG A 219 -2.38 -36.56 9.91
C ARG A 219 -1.81 -35.12 9.91
N LEU A 220 -2.25 -34.27 8.99
CA LEU A 220 -2.05 -32.81 8.99
C LEU A 220 -3.39 -32.08 9.11
N PRO A 221 -4.11 -32.19 10.24
CA PRO A 221 -5.30 -31.40 10.44
C PRO A 221 -4.94 -29.90 10.51
N THR A 222 -5.82 -29.07 9.98
CA THR A 222 -5.78 -27.62 10.20
C THR A 222 -6.71 -27.24 11.34
N PHE A 223 -6.15 -26.57 12.33
CA PHE A 223 -6.90 -26.10 13.48
C PHE A 223 -7.50 -24.73 13.18
N ARG A 224 -8.81 -24.58 13.37
CA ARG A 224 -9.56 -23.34 13.14
C ARG A 224 -10.46 -23.05 14.33
N TRP A 225 -10.54 -21.78 14.72
CA TRP A 225 -11.45 -21.28 15.77
C TRP A 225 -12.07 -19.94 15.36
N SER A 226 -13.07 -19.47 16.11
CA SER A 226 -13.61 -18.12 15.93
C SER A 226 -12.73 -17.09 16.62
N GLY A 227 -12.66 -15.87 16.07
CA GLY A 227 -12.09 -14.74 16.78
C GLY A 227 -12.82 -14.48 18.11
N SER A 228 -12.05 -14.26 19.16
CA SER A 228 -12.53 -13.86 20.48
C SER A 228 -12.81 -12.37 20.50
N LYS A 229 -13.98 -11.98 20.99
CA LYS A 229 -14.32 -10.58 21.27
C LYS A 229 -13.86 -10.23 22.67
N ASP A 230 -13.11 -9.14 22.78
CA ASP A 230 -12.77 -8.55 24.06
C ASP A 230 -13.81 -7.47 24.46
N PRO A 231 -14.34 -7.48 25.69
CA PRO A 231 -15.32 -6.48 26.14
C PRO A 231 -14.80 -5.04 26.15
N ASP A 232 -13.49 -4.86 26.35
CA ASP A 232 -12.82 -3.57 26.40
C ASP A 232 -12.22 -3.18 25.05
N ASN A 233 -12.44 -4.02 24.02
CA ASN A 233 -11.94 -3.87 22.66
C ASN A 233 -10.41 -3.90 22.57
N ASP A 234 -9.78 -4.66 23.47
CA ASP A 234 -8.35 -4.91 23.44
C ASP A 234 -7.94 -5.87 22.31
N GLU A 235 -6.70 -5.74 21.85
CA GLU A 235 -6.14 -6.69 20.89
C GLU A 235 -5.98 -8.07 21.54
N VAL A 236 -6.43 -9.12 20.84
CA VAL A 236 -6.40 -10.50 21.34
C VAL A 236 -5.37 -11.33 20.55
N THR A 237 -4.55 -12.07 21.29
CA THR A 237 -3.64 -13.09 20.76
C THR A 237 -4.12 -14.49 21.16
N TYR A 238 -3.78 -15.50 20.36
CA TYR A 238 -4.18 -16.88 20.61
C TYR A 238 -2.96 -17.77 20.85
N ARG A 239 -3.11 -18.71 21.78
CA ARG A 239 -2.22 -19.85 21.97
C ARG A 239 -2.99 -21.13 21.73
N ILE A 240 -2.67 -21.85 20.66
CA ILE A 240 -3.17 -23.20 20.44
C ILE A 240 -2.28 -24.19 21.18
N GLU A 241 -2.89 -25.18 21.81
CA GLU A 241 -2.22 -26.28 22.49
C GLU A 241 -2.79 -27.61 22.02
N TYR A 242 -1.93 -28.60 21.78
CA TYR A 242 -2.35 -29.97 21.49
C TYR A 242 -1.48 -31.01 22.22
N SER A 243 -2.07 -32.18 22.49
CA SER A 243 -1.52 -33.22 23.36
C SER A 243 -2.05 -34.60 22.98
N ASP A 244 -1.29 -35.67 23.24
CA ASP A 244 -1.74 -37.06 23.09
C ASP A 244 -2.28 -37.71 24.37
N ASN A 245 -2.10 -37.06 25.51
CA ASN A 245 -2.47 -37.58 26.83
C ASN A 245 -3.39 -36.64 27.64
N GLN A 246 -3.66 -35.43 27.12
CA GLN A 246 -4.47 -34.38 27.75
C GLN A 246 -3.89 -33.79 29.05
N THR A 247 -2.83 -34.37 29.61
CA THR A 247 -2.19 -33.90 30.84
C THR A 247 -1.04 -32.95 30.55
N THR A 248 -0.26 -33.25 29.50
CA THR A 248 0.95 -32.51 29.14
C THR A 248 0.77 -31.85 27.78
N TRP A 249 0.74 -30.53 27.77
CA TRP A 249 0.53 -29.69 26.58
C TRP A 249 1.86 -29.25 25.97
N THR A 250 2.68 -30.23 25.56
CA THR A 250 4.04 -30.00 25.04
C THR A 250 4.04 -29.28 23.69
N TYR A 251 2.99 -29.43 22.90
CA TYR A 251 2.90 -28.80 21.60
C TYR A 251 2.00 -27.57 21.66
N PHE A 252 2.55 -26.41 21.31
CA PHE A 252 1.82 -25.16 21.29
C PHE A 252 2.40 -24.17 20.27
N ALA A 253 1.57 -23.22 19.86
CA ALA A 253 1.99 -22.08 19.05
C ALA A 253 1.18 -20.83 19.47
N THR A 254 1.82 -19.67 19.42
CA THR A 254 1.17 -18.37 19.65
C THR A 254 1.06 -17.60 18.35
N LEU A 255 -0.12 -17.05 18.05
CA LEU A 255 -0.43 -16.37 16.81
C LEU A 255 -1.55 -15.34 16.98
N LYS A 256 -1.66 -14.40 16.03
CA LYS A 256 -2.79 -13.46 15.95
C LYS A 256 -3.96 -13.98 15.11
N ASP A 257 -3.69 -14.90 14.18
CA ASP A 257 -4.73 -15.49 13.34
C ASP A 257 -5.52 -16.57 14.09
N THR A 258 -6.58 -17.04 13.44
CA THR A 258 -7.55 -18.02 13.96
C THR A 258 -7.43 -19.39 13.26
N VAL A 259 -6.32 -19.57 12.54
CA VAL A 259 -6.00 -20.76 11.75
C VAL A 259 -4.57 -21.18 12.06
N TYR A 260 -4.35 -22.45 12.34
CA TYR A 260 -3.02 -23.01 12.58
C TYR A 260 -2.82 -24.29 11.77
N ASN A 261 -1.80 -24.27 10.93
CA ASN A 261 -1.34 -25.43 10.16
C ASN A 261 -0.16 -26.08 10.87
N LEU A 262 -0.20 -27.41 10.96
CA LEU A 262 0.85 -28.15 11.65
C LEU A 262 2.17 -28.12 10.87
N PRO A 263 3.32 -28.03 11.57
CA PRO A 263 4.64 -28.08 10.95
C PRO A 263 5.12 -29.51 10.66
N ALA A 264 4.42 -30.53 11.18
CA ALA A 264 4.76 -31.93 11.04
C ALA A 264 3.51 -32.82 11.13
N TYR A 265 3.60 -34.02 10.55
CA TYR A 265 2.55 -35.02 10.67
C TYR A 265 2.36 -35.45 12.13
N LEU A 266 1.11 -35.58 12.55
CA LEU A 266 0.74 -36.34 13.73
C LEU A 266 0.98 -37.84 13.51
N ASP A 267 1.12 -38.59 14.59
CA ASP A 267 1.24 -40.05 14.54
C ASP A 267 -0.03 -40.67 13.94
N GLU A 268 0.11 -41.82 13.29
CA GLU A 268 -1.04 -42.55 12.73
C GLU A 268 -1.88 -43.24 13.81
N ASN A 269 -3.19 -43.35 13.57
CA ASN A 269 -4.12 -44.08 14.44
C ASN A 269 -4.07 -43.66 15.93
N LYS A 270 -3.77 -42.39 16.20
CA LYS A 270 -3.52 -41.87 17.55
C LYS A 270 -4.51 -40.77 17.91
N LYS A 271 -4.97 -40.79 19.16
CA LYS A 271 -5.88 -39.78 19.70
C LYS A 271 -5.11 -38.56 20.19
N TYR A 272 -5.61 -37.38 19.80
CA TYR A 272 -5.10 -36.08 20.24
C TYR A 272 -6.21 -35.24 20.85
N TYR A 273 -5.82 -34.36 21.76
CA TYR A 273 -6.61 -33.37 22.45
C TYR A 273 -6.09 -31.99 22.07
N TRP A 274 -6.96 -31.02 21.87
CA TRP A 274 -6.55 -29.66 21.54
C TRP A 274 -7.48 -28.60 22.13
N ARG A 275 -6.92 -27.43 22.41
CA ARG A 275 -7.64 -26.25 22.91
C ARG A 275 -6.95 -24.97 22.46
N VAL A 276 -7.65 -23.85 22.61
CA VAL A 276 -7.13 -22.52 22.28
C VAL A 276 -7.37 -21.57 23.45
N LEU A 277 -6.35 -20.81 23.81
CA LEU A 277 -6.39 -19.75 24.81
C LEU A 277 -6.32 -18.40 24.10
N ALA A 278 -7.31 -17.54 24.29
CA ALA A 278 -7.26 -16.13 23.96
C ALA A 278 -6.63 -15.35 25.12
N THR A 279 -5.72 -14.42 24.83
CA THR A 279 -5.13 -13.50 25.80
C THR A 279 -5.20 -12.08 25.26
N ASP A 280 -5.78 -11.15 26.02
CA ASP A 280 -5.79 -9.72 25.68
C ASP A 280 -4.42 -9.06 25.95
N ALA A 281 -4.25 -7.82 25.53
CA ALA A 281 -3.01 -7.05 25.70
C ALA A 281 -2.64 -6.75 27.16
N PHE A 282 -3.58 -6.94 28.11
CA PHE A 282 -3.43 -6.64 29.54
C PHE A 282 -3.44 -7.90 30.43
N GLY A 283 -3.37 -9.09 29.81
CA GLY A 283 -3.19 -10.39 30.47
C GLY A 283 -4.48 -11.11 30.88
N GLY A 284 -5.66 -10.59 30.56
CA GLY A 284 -6.91 -11.34 30.72
C GLY A 284 -7.00 -12.49 29.73
N LYS A 285 -7.71 -13.57 30.09
CA LYS A 285 -7.66 -14.84 29.37
C LYS A 285 -9.02 -15.50 29.21
N GLY A 286 -9.29 -16.01 28.02
CA GLY A 286 -10.43 -16.87 27.70
C GLY A 286 -9.94 -18.21 27.15
N THR A 287 -10.36 -19.34 27.73
CA THR A 287 -9.92 -20.68 27.27
C THR A 287 -11.10 -21.44 26.68
N SER A 288 -10.90 -22.04 25.50
CA SER A 288 -11.91 -22.88 24.86
C SER A 288 -12.15 -24.18 25.63
N ALA A 289 -13.22 -24.89 25.27
CA ALA A 289 -13.33 -26.31 25.60
C ALA A 289 -12.18 -27.12 24.96
N VAL A 290 -11.96 -28.33 25.44
CA VAL A 290 -11.02 -29.29 24.83
C VAL A 290 -11.77 -30.12 23.80
N ASN A 291 -11.31 -30.09 22.55
CA ASN A 291 -11.78 -31.00 21.51
C ASN A 291 -10.81 -32.17 21.35
N THR A 292 -11.30 -33.27 20.78
CA THR A 292 -10.47 -34.42 20.44
C THR A 292 -10.56 -34.78 18.96
N LEU A 293 -9.50 -35.38 18.44
CA LEU A 293 -9.48 -36.07 17.14
C LEU A 293 -8.70 -37.38 17.26
N THR A 294 -8.98 -38.35 16.39
CA THR A 294 -8.17 -39.56 16.20
C THR A 294 -7.71 -39.58 14.76
N THR A 295 -6.40 -39.55 14.55
CA THR A 295 -5.79 -39.60 13.22
C THR A 295 -6.02 -40.96 12.58
N GLY A 296 -6.14 -40.99 11.25
CA GLY A 296 -6.05 -42.20 10.45
C GLY A 296 -4.67 -42.32 9.80
N ILE A 297 -4.66 -42.78 8.53
CA ILE A 297 -3.44 -42.92 7.71
C ILE A 297 -3.31 -41.84 6.62
N LYS A 298 -4.33 -41.02 6.43
CA LYS A 298 -4.40 -39.97 5.40
C LYS A 298 -3.29 -38.93 5.57
N LYS A 299 -2.74 -38.48 4.45
CA LYS A 299 -1.67 -37.46 4.35
C LYS A 299 -2.11 -36.31 3.47
N SER A 300 -1.40 -35.18 3.63
CA SER A 300 -1.59 -33.98 2.82
C SER A 300 -0.24 -33.39 2.44
N TYR A 301 -0.19 -32.60 1.37
CA TYR A 301 0.99 -31.81 1.03
C TYR A 301 1.23 -30.74 2.10
N PHE A 302 2.46 -30.47 2.53
CA PHE A 302 2.78 -29.25 3.29
C PHE A 302 2.73 -28.01 2.39
N ASP A 303 2.66 -26.81 3.00
CA ASP A 303 2.73 -25.55 2.25
C ASP A 303 4.05 -25.44 1.47
N GLY A 304 3.97 -25.34 0.14
CA GLY A 304 5.12 -25.32 -0.76
C GLY A 304 5.65 -26.69 -1.20
N ASP A 305 5.13 -27.79 -0.66
CA ASP A 305 5.44 -29.13 -1.16
C ASP A 305 4.97 -29.27 -2.61
N TYR A 306 5.72 -30.05 -3.38
CA TYR A 306 5.41 -30.34 -4.76
C TYR A 306 5.43 -31.85 -5.01
N LYS A 307 4.75 -32.28 -6.08
CA LYS A 307 4.92 -33.60 -6.69
C LYS A 307 5.17 -33.48 -8.17
N VAL A 308 5.95 -34.41 -8.70
CA VAL A 308 6.05 -34.62 -10.15
C VAL A 308 4.82 -35.42 -10.58
N ALA A 309 3.95 -34.79 -11.37
CA ALA A 309 2.76 -35.42 -11.92
C ALA A 309 3.07 -36.19 -13.23
N GLN A 310 4.10 -35.75 -13.96
CA GLN A 310 4.54 -36.39 -15.19
C GLN A 310 6.04 -36.15 -15.39
N GLU A 311 6.79 -37.20 -15.74
CA GLU A 311 8.16 -37.09 -16.25
C GLU A 311 8.16 -37.04 -17.78
N ASN A 312 9.15 -36.38 -18.38
CA ASN A 312 9.35 -36.45 -19.82
C ASN A 312 9.94 -37.84 -20.19
N THR A 313 9.48 -38.39 -21.31
CA THR A 313 9.99 -39.65 -21.88
C THR A 313 10.78 -39.44 -23.16
N LEU A 314 10.81 -38.20 -23.68
CA LEU A 314 11.51 -37.80 -24.90
C LEU A 314 12.32 -36.52 -24.65
N GLY A 315 13.35 -36.31 -25.48
CA GLY A 315 14.23 -35.15 -25.43
C GLY A 315 15.36 -35.26 -24.39
N GLY A 316 16.43 -34.49 -24.61
CA GLY A 316 17.55 -34.41 -23.66
C GLY A 316 17.28 -33.47 -22.47
N ALA A 317 16.34 -32.53 -22.62
CA ALA A 317 15.88 -31.66 -21.55
C ALA A 317 14.35 -31.45 -21.62
N PRO A 318 13.63 -31.46 -20.48
CA PRO A 318 12.18 -31.31 -20.48
C PRO A 318 11.74 -29.86 -20.74
N ASN A 319 10.58 -29.74 -21.38
CA ASN A 319 9.74 -28.55 -21.26
C ASN A 319 9.01 -28.64 -19.93
N GLU A 320 9.25 -27.68 -19.02
CA GLU A 320 8.73 -27.77 -17.65
C GLU A 320 7.48 -26.91 -17.48
N ILE A 321 6.47 -27.48 -16.81
CA ILE A 321 5.22 -26.81 -16.45
C ILE A 321 4.97 -27.02 -14.95
N LEU A 322 4.65 -25.94 -14.25
CA LEU A 322 4.24 -25.96 -12.85
C LEU A 322 2.76 -25.58 -12.73
N PHE A 323 1.93 -26.51 -12.26
CA PHE A 323 0.57 -26.24 -11.80
C PHE A 323 0.62 -25.82 -10.32
N LEU A 324 0.35 -24.55 -10.04
CA LEU A 324 0.41 -23.95 -8.71
C LEU A 324 -0.99 -23.53 -8.28
N GLY A 325 -1.47 -24.01 -7.13
CA GLY A 325 -2.83 -23.73 -6.68
C GLY A 325 -2.96 -22.45 -5.84
N ASP A 326 -3.96 -21.61 -6.13
CA ASP A 326 -4.40 -20.52 -5.25
C ASP A 326 -5.89 -20.63 -4.89
N GLY A 327 -6.26 -20.15 -3.70
CA GLY A 327 -7.61 -20.28 -3.16
C GLY A 327 -7.96 -21.67 -2.62
N TYR A 328 -6.99 -22.57 -2.53
CA TYR A 328 -7.12 -23.88 -1.87
C TYR A 328 -6.70 -23.76 -0.41
N ILE A 329 -7.56 -24.18 0.51
CA ILE A 329 -7.20 -24.28 1.92
C ILE A 329 -6.38 -25.53 2.16
N SER A 330 -5.62 -25.58 3.25
CA SER A 330 -4.78 -26.73 3.64
C SER A 330 -5.53 -28.07 3.63
N GLU A 331 -6.81 -28.07 3.99
CA GLU A 331 -7.68 -29.25 3.94
C GLU A 331 -7.93 -29.78 2.51
N ASP A 332 -7.84 -28.93 1.48
CA ASP A 332 -8.00 -29.32 0.06
C ASP A 332 -6.80 -30.13 -0.46
N PHE A 333 -5.67 -30.09 0.25
CA PHE A 333 -4.41 -30.76 -0.09
C PHE A 333 -4.29 -32.16 0.51
N GLU A 334 -5.37 -32.79 0.97
CA GLU A 334 -5.34 -34.24 1.18
C GLU A 334 -4.95 -34.96 -0.13
N GLU A 335 -4.13 -36.01 -0.05
CA GLU A 335 -3.75 -36.77 -1.25
C GLU A 335 -4.99 -37.35 -1.96
N GLY A 336 -5.13 -37.05 -3.26
CA GLY A 336 -6.34 -37.36 -4.04
C GLY A 336 -7.53 -36.43 -3.77
N GLY A 337 -7.35 -35.39 -2.97
CA GLY A 337 -8.34 -34.40 -2.57
C GLY A 337 -8.75 -33.44 -3.67
N LEU A 338 -9.29 -32.27 -3.30
CA LEU A 338 -9.76 -31.27 -4.28
C LEU A 338 -8.60 -30.72 -5.13
N PHE A 339 -7.49 -30.35 -4.48
CA PHE A 339 -6.32 -29.84 -5.19
C PHE A 339 -5.83 -30.82 -6.25
N ASP A 340 -5.60 -32.09 -5.86
CA ASP A 340 -5.12 -33.12 -6.79
C ASP A 340 -6.06 -33.32 -7.97
N ARG A 341 -7.38 -33.41 -7.73
CA ARG A 341 -8.37 -33.58 -8.80
C ARG A 341 -8.37 -32.41 -9.79
N ASP A 342 -8.30 -31.18 -9.29
CA ASP A 342 -8.31 -30.00 -10.15
C ASP A 342 -6.99 -29.86 -10.94
N MET A 343 -5.83 -30.13 -10.32
CA MET A 343 -4.54 -30.14 -11.03
C MET A 343 -4.49 -31.25 -12.08
N ASP A 344 -4.86 -32.48 -11.73
CA ASP A 344 -4.80 -33.62 -12.64
C ASP A 344 -5.74 -33.43 -13.84
N LEU A 345 -6.94 -32.88 -13.60
CA LEU A 345 -7.86 -32.48 -14.68
C LEU A 345 -7.26 -31.39 -15.57
N GLY A 346 -6.62 -30.38 -14.98
CA GLY A 346 -5.94 -29.30 -15.72
C GLY A 346 -4.79 -29.81 -16.60
N ILE A 347 -4.01 -30.76 -16.08
CA ILE A 347 -2.94 -31.43 -16.82
C ILE A 347 -3.51 -32.17 -18.04
N GLU A 348 -4.55 -32.99 -17.85
CA GLU A 348 -5.20 -33.67 -18.97
C GLU A 348 -5.80 -32.69 -19.98
N HIS A 349 -6.37 -31.57 -19.53
CA HIS A 349 -6.88 -30.52 -20.41
C HIS A 349 -5.77 -29.85 -21.23
N PHE A 350 -4.60 -29.56 -20.64
CA PHE A 350 -3.46 -28.98 -21.37
C PHE A 350 -3.04 -29.87 -22.54
N PHE A 351 -2.91 -31.18 -22.30
CA PHE A 351 -2.46 -32.15 -23.29
C PHE A 351 -3.58 -32.75 -24.13
N SER A 352 -4.81 -32.23 -24.04
CA SER A 352 -5.94 -32.69 -24.85
C SER A 352 -6.00 -32.08 -26.26
N VAL A 353 -5.18 -31.06 -26.53
CA VAL A 353 -5.14 -30.30 -27.79
C VAL A 353 -3.79 -30.41 -28.49
N GLU A 354 -3.77 -30.44 -29.82
CA GLU A 354 -2.53 -30.43 -30.61
C GLU A 354 -1.85 -29.05 -30.61
N PRO A 355 -0.51 -28.96 -30.54
CA PRO A 355 0.44 -30.07 -30.63
C PRO A 355 0.80 -30.70 -29.28
N TYR A 356 0.33 -30.14 -28.16
CA TYR A 356 0.68 -30.63 -26.82
C TYR A 356 0.34 -32.10 -26.65
N LYS A 357 -0.78 -32.55 -27.22
CA LYS A 357 -1.19 -33.95 -27.24
C LYS A 357 -0.14 -34.88 -27.86
N SER A 358 0.27 -34.65 -29.11
CA SER A 358 1.26 -35.50 -29.78
C SER A 358 2.68 -35.36 -29.21
N TYR A 359 2.98 -34.24 -28.56
CA TYR A 359 4.30 -33.93 -28.01
C TYR A 359 4.38 -34.04 -26.48
N ARG A 360 3.36 -34.62 -25.82
CA ARG A 360 3.27 -34.75 -24.35
C ARG A 360 4.52 -35.36 -23.72
N GLY A 361 5.16 -36.32 -24.40
CA GLY A 361 6.39 -36.98 -23.93
C GLY A 361 7.60 -36.06 -23.74
N TYR A 362 7.58 -34.83 -24.26
CA TYR A 362 8.66 -33.84 -24.07
C TYR A 362 8.48 -32.96 -22.82
N PHE A 363 7.42 -33.18 -22.04
CA PHE A 363 7.07 -32.33 -20.90
C PHE A 363 7.27 -33.03 -19.57
N LYS A 364 7.85 -32.29 -18.62
CA LYS A 364 7.84 -32.61 -17.20
C LYS A 364 6.88 -31.66 -16.49
N VAL A 365 6.01 -32.21 -15.65
CA VAL A 365 4.91 -31.47 -15.03
C VAL A 365 4.96 -31.64 -13.52
N TYR A 366 4.90 -30.51 -12.83
CA TYR A 366 4.81 -30.44 -11.38
C TYR A 366 3.43 -29.95 -10.97
N LYS A 367 2.97 -30.41 -9.81
CA LYS A 367 1.89 -29.76 -9.05
C LYS A 367 2.41 -29.35 -7.68
N GLN A 368 2.09 -28.14 -7.22
CA GLN A 368 2.63 -27.59 -5.99
C GLN A 368 1.57 -26.93 -5.11
N ALA A 369 1.70 -27.17 -3.80
CA ALA A 369 0.80 -26.67 -2.79
C ALA A 369 1.10 -25.23 -2.38
N GLY A 370 0.04 -24.44 -2.18
CA GLY A 370 0.07 -23.09 -1.66
C GLY A 370 -1.13 -22.86 -0.75
N TYR A 371 -0.92 -22.88 0.57
CA TYR A 371 -2.01 -22.81 1.55
C TYR A 371 -2.66 -21.42 1.57
N SER A 372 -3.89 -21.35 1.10
CA SER A 372 -4.74 -20.18 1.27
C SER A 372 -5.39 -20.20 2.64
N ARG A 373 -5.57 -19.01 3.22
CA ARG A 373 -6.33 -18.88 4.48
C ARG A 373 -7.80 -19.15 4.25
N ASP A 374 -8.33 -18.57 3.17
CA ASP A 374 -9.72 -18.68 2.75
C ASP A 374 -9.85 -19.56 1.49
N SER A 375 -10.94 -20.33 1.41
CA SER A 375 -11.32 -21.01 0.17
C SER A 375 -11.90 -20.01 -0.83
N GLY A 376 -11.44 -20.11 -2.07
CA GLY A 376 -11.65 -19.12 -3.12
C GLY A 376 -10.69 -17.94 -3.02
N VAL A 377 -10.84 -16.99 -3.94
CA VAL A 377 -9.95 -15.82 -4.04
C VAL A 377 -10.73 -14.51 -4.05
N LYS A 378 -10.01 -13.39 -3.97
CA LYS A 378 -10.60 -12.06 -3.92
C LYS A 378 -11.35 -11.77 -5.23
N GLN A 379 -12.47 -11.06 -5.13
CA GLN A 379 -13.23 -10.60 -6.29
C GLN A 379 -13.58 -9.13 -6.07
N THR A 380 -12.65 -8.26 -6.42
CA THR A 380 -12.79 -6.80 -6.24
C THR A 380 -14.05 -6.28 -6.92
N ASP A 381 -14.35 -6.75 -8.12
CA ASP A 381 -15.53 -6.34 -8.89
C ASP A 381 -16.87 -6.71 -8.24
N LYS A 382 -16.86 -7.68 -7.30
CA LYS A 382 -18.04 -8.09 -6.51
C LYS A 382 -17.94 -7.70 -5.04
N SER A 383 -16.92 -6.93 -4.65
CA SER A 383 -16.64 -6.57 -3.25
C SER A 383 -16.51 -7.79 -2.32
N ILE A 384 -16.01 -8.91 -2.85
CA ILE A 384 -15.73 -10.13 -2.06
C ILE A 384 -14.25 -10.11 -1.69
N ASN A 385 -13.97 -10.04 -0.38
CA ASN A 385 -12.61 -10.09 0.12
C ASN A 385 -12.27 -11.49 0.64
N LYS A 386 -11.17 -12.06 0.15
CA LYS A 386 -10.65 -13.39 0.49
C LYS A 386 -9.13 -13.31 0.53
N ASN A 387 -8.53 -13.95 1.51
CA ASN A 387 -7.08 -14.00 1.70
C ASN A 387 -6.57 -15.32 1.13
N SER A 388 -6.26 -15.31 -0.16
CA SER A 388 -5.62 -16.43 -0.83
C SER A 388 -4.10 -16.36 -0.70
N LYS A 389 -3.40 -17.47 -0.95
CA LYS A 389 -1.94 -17.56 -0.77
C LYS A 389 -1.20 -16.55 -1.63
N PHE A 390 -1.62 -16.43 -2.89
CA PHE A 390 -0.95 -15.61 -3.90
C PHE A 390 -1.66 -14.28 -4.15
N ASN A 391 -2.63 -13.89 -3.30
CA ASN A 391 -3.43 -12.68 -3.47
C ASN A 391 -4.06 -12.57 -4.88
N THR A 392 -4.50 -13.69 -5.45
CA THR A 392 -5.20 -13.67 -6.74
C THR A 392 -6.50 -12.89 -6.63
N ASP A 393 -6.80 -12.07 -7.64
CA ASP A 393 -7.97 -11.20 -7.65
C ASP A 393 -8.68 -11.21 -9.02
N PHE A 394 -10.01 -11.20 -8.99
CA PHE A 394 -10.83 -10.89 -10.16
C PHE A 394 -11.06 -9.37 -10.20
N LEU A 395 -10.50 -8.71 -11.22
CA LEU A 395 -10.51 -7.25 -11.35
C LEU A 395 -11.75 -6.71 -12.09
N GLY A 396 -12.55 -7.60 -12.69
CA GLY A 396 -13.72 -7.27 -13.50
C GLY A 396 -13.56 -7.76 -14.95
N GLY A 397 -14.69 -7.96 -15.63
CA GLY A 397 -14.70 -8.62 -16.94
C GLY A 397 -14.05 -10.00 -16.86
N SER A 398 -13.02 -10.23 -17.68
CA SER A 398 -12.19 -11.44 -17.71
C SER A 398 -10.79 -11.25 -17.12
N SER A 399 -10.45 -10.05 -16.59
CA SER A 399 -9.10 -9.73 -16.10
C SER A 399 -8.82 -10.24 -14.69
N MET A 400 -7.59 -10.71 -14.48
CA MET A 400 -7.09 -11.21 -13.20
C MET A 400 -5.68 -10.72 -12.88
N SER A 401 -5.35 -10.69 -11.60
CA SER A 401 -3.98 -10.49 -11.11
C SER A 401 -3.62 -11.53 -10.06
N THR A 402 -2.33 -11.74 -9.84
CA THR A 402 -1.77 -12.57 -8.77
C THR A 402 -0.42 -11.99 -8.35
N ASN A 403 0.07 -12.34 -7.17
CA ASN A 403 1.44 -12.05 -6.75
C ASN A 403 2.42 -13.00 -7.48
N THR A 404 2.96 -12.53 -8.59
CA THR A 404 3.86 -13.29 -9.46
C THR A 404 5.23 -13.50 -8.84
N ASP A 405 5.73 -12.55 -8.06
CA ASP A 405 6.99 -12.70 -7.32
C ASP A 405 6.91 -13.85 -6.32
N LEU A 406 5.82 -13.94 -5.56
CA LEU A 406 5.58 -15.07 -4.65
C LEU A 406 5.41 -16.39 -5.41
N ALA A 407 4.78 -16.39 -6.59
CA ALA A 407 4.71 -17.59 -7.42
C ALA A 407 6.10 -18.06 -7.89
N PHE A 408 7.00 -17.14 -8.23
CA PHE A 408 8.39 -17.45 -8.56
C PHE A 408 9.16 -17.98 -7.35
N GLU A 409 8.97 -17.40 -6.16
CA GLU A 409 9.54 -17.91 -4.90
C GLU A 409 9.08 -19.34 -4.60
N TYR A 410 7.79 -19.65 -4.84
CA TYR A 410 7.25 -21.00 -4.69
C TYR A 410 7.88 -21.99 -5.67
N ALA A 411 7.96 -21.61 -6.95
CA ALA A 411 8.58 -22.43 -7.97
C ALA A 411 10.04 -22.77 -7.64
N LYS A 412 10.80 -21.82 -7.05
CA LYS A 412 12.19 -22.04 -6.61
C LYS A 412 12.33 -23.02 -5.43
N LYS A 413 11.25 -23.42 -4.76
CA LYS A 413 11.28 -24.53 -3.78
C LYS A 413 11.48 -25.89 -4.45
N ILE A 414 11.20 -26.00 -5.75
CA ILE A 414 11.47 -27.20 -6.53
C ILE A 414 12.97 -27.28 -6.79
N PRO A 415 13.67 -28.36 -6.39
CA PRO A 415 15.10 -28.53 -6.60
C PRO A 415 15.50 -28.31 -8.06
N GLY A 416 16.48 -27.43 -8.29
CA GLY A 416 16.99 -27.11 -9.62
C GLY A 416 16.24 -25.98 -10.36
N VAL A 417 15.20 -25.41 -9.75
CA VAL A 417 14.55 -24.19 -10.27
C VAL A 417 15.25 -22.96 -9.73
N ASP A 418 16.05 -22.31 -10.57
CA ASP A 418 16.67 -21.00 -10.34
C ASP A 418 16.07 -19.91 -11.26
N ASP A 419 16.58 -18.68 -11.18
CA ASP A 419 16.10 -17.57 -12.03
C ASP A 419 16.25 -17.81 -13.53
N ASN A 420 17.22 -18.64 -13.95
CA ASN A 420 17.38 -19.00 -15.35
C ASN A 420 16.38 -20.07 -15.78
N LYS A 421 16.06 -21.01 -14.89
CA LYS A 421 15.03 -22.02 -15.11
C LYS A 421 13.65 -21.37 -15.18
N LEU A 422 13.36 -20.35 -14.36
CA LEU A 422 12.09 -19.61 -14.42
C LEU A 422 11.78 -19.02 -15.81
N LYS A 423 12.81 -18.62 -16.57
CA LYS A 423 12.65 -18.10 -17.95
C LYS A 423 12.18 -19.17 -18.95
N LYS A 424 12.23 -20.44 -18.56
CA LYS A 424 11.88 -21.61 -19.38
C LYS A 424 10.76 -22.46 -18.76
N LEU A 425 10.30 -22.10 -17.55
CA LEU A 425 9.22 -22.76 -16.82
C LEU A 425 7.93 -21.99 -17.08
N LEU A 426 6.88 -22.70 -17.51
CA LEU A 426 5.53 -22.14 -17.50
C LEU A 426 4.90 -22.39 -16.12
N ILE A 427 4.52 -21.32 -15.43
CA ILE A 427 3.71 -21.44 -14.22
C ILE A 427 2.24 -21.24 -14.59
N ILE A 428 1.39 -22.18 -14.20
CA ILE A 428 -0.06 -22.13 -14.34
C ILE A 428 -0.63 -21.97 -12.94
N MET A 429 -1.07 -20.76 -12.62
CA MET A 429 -1.78 -20.45 -11.38
C MET A 429 -3.23 -20.93 -11.51
N VAL A 430 -3.52 -22.13 -10.98
CA VAL A 430 -4.86 -22.69 -10.97
C VAL A 430 -5.64 -22.13 -9.80
N VAL A 431 -6.76 -21.48 -10.08
CA VAL A 431 -7.53 -20.74 -9.09
C VAL A 431 -8.78 -21.53 -8.69
N ASN A 432 -8.93 -21.86 -7.40
CA ASN A 432 -10.09 -22.53 -6.83
C ASN A 432 -11.35 -21.64 -6.85
N GLN A 433 -11.86 -21.34 -8.04
CA GLN A 433 -13.03 -20.50 -8.22
C GLN A 433 -13.76 -20.89 -9.50
N ASN A 434 -15.04 -21.25 -9.35
CA ASN A 434 -15.92 -21.52 -10.48
C ASN A 434 -16.40 -20.20 -11.12
N ARG A 435 -15.54 -19.57 -11.94
CA ARG A 435 -15.83 -18.29 -12.57
C ARG A 435 -15.02 -18.10 -13.85
N TYR A 436 -15.65 -17.58 -14.91
CA TYR A 436 -14.97 -17.20 -16.14
C TYR A 436 -14.06 -15.98 -15.92
N ALA A 437 -12.78 -16.15 -16.18
CA ALA A 437 -11.75 -15.13 -16.35
C ALA A 437 -10.44 -15.84 -16.75
N GLY A 438 -9.42 -15.06 -17.10
CA GLY A 438 -8.11 -15.58 -17.46
C GLY A 438 -7.19 -14.41 -17.77
N THR A 439 -5.94 -14.51 -17.35
CA THR A 439 -4.91 -13.54 -17.72
C THR A 439 -3.55 -14.20 -17.66
N CYS A 440 -2.79 -14.11 -18.75
CA CYS A 440 -1.39 -14.50 -18.78
C CYS A 440 -0.46 -13.30 -18.58
N TRP A 441 0.48 -13.42 -17.66
CA TRP A 441 1.61 -12.52 -17.50
C TRP A 441 2.82 -13.11 -18.21
N THR A 442 3.52 -12.29 -19.00
CA THR A 442 4.75 -12.70 -19.69
C THR A 442 5.81 -11.61 -19.61
N TRP A 443 7.04 -12.04 -19.45
CA TRP A 443 8.21 -11.15 -19.41
C TRP A 443 9.03 -11.29 -20.70
N SER A 444 9.71 -10.22 -21.09
CA SER A 444 10.60 -10.20 -22.26
C SER A 444 11.72 -11.23 -22.14
N ASP A 445 12.14 -11.55 -20.91
CA ASP A 445 13.19 -12.50 -20.60
C ASP A 445 12.74 -13.97 -20.62
N GLY A 446 11.45 -14.22 -20.84
CA GLY A 446 10.88 -15.55 -21.02
C GLY A 446 10.05 -16.07 -19.85
N LYS A 447 10.01 -15.43 -18.67
CA LYS A 447 9.10 -15.89 -17.61
C LYS A 447 7.64 -15.82 -18.07
N ALA A 448 6.79 -16.70 -17.53
CA ALA A 448 5.35 -16.69 -17.79
C ALA A 448 4.54 -17.24 -16.61
N VAL A 449 3.45 -16.57 -16.28
CA VAL A 449 2.46 -17.00 -15.28
C VAL A 449 1.06 -16.86 -15.88
N ALA A 450 0.39 -17.98 -16.15
CA ALA A 450 -0.99 -18.00 -16.63
C ALA A 450 -1.95 -18.21 -15.47
N ILE A 451 -2.88 -17.27 -15.25
CA ILE A 451 -3.89 -17.34 -14.19
C ILE A 451 -5.16 -17.95 -14.77
N VAL A 452 -5.57 -19.10 -14.23
CA VAL A 452 -6.63 -19.93 -14.81
C VAL A 452 -7.59 -20.45 -13.72
N PRO A 453 -8.81 -19.91 -13.62
CA PRO A 453 -9.85 -20.46 -12.74
C PRO A 453 -10.39 -21.81 -13.18
N VAL A 454 -10.73 -22.66 -12.20
CA VAL A 454 -11.44 -23.93 -12.41
C VAL A 454 -12.93 -23.66 -12.73
N ASN A 455 -13.18 -23.06 -13.89
CA ASN A 455 -14.54 -22.73 -14.34
C ASN A 455 -15.26 -23.99 -14.85
N LYS A 456 -16.37 -24.34 -14.21
CA LYS A 456 -17.17 -25.55 -14.48
C LYS A 456 -18.32 -25.29 -15.46
N SER A 457 -18.30 -24.14 -16.13
CA SER A 457 -19.26 -23.78 -17.18
C SER A 457 -19.30 -24.86 -18.28
N THR A 458 -20.49 -25.15 -18.80
CA THR A 458 -20.66 -26.01 -19.99
C THR A 458 -20.73 -25.19 -21.28
N THR A 459 -20.71 -23.86 -21.19
CA THR A 459 -20.75 -22.98 -22.36
C THR A 459 -19.44 -23.11 -23.15
N PRO A 460 -19.50 -23.41 -24.47
CA PRO A 460 -18.32 -23.50 -25.32
C PRO A 460 -17.41 -22.27 -25.20
N GLY A 461 -16.10 -22.49 -25.10
CA GLY A 461 -15.11 -21.41 -25.01
C GLY A 461 -14.95 -20.79 -23.62
N SER A 462 -15.65 -21.30 -22.59
CA SER A 462 -15.61 -20.71 -21.26
C SER A 462 -15.13 -21.65 -20.15
N ASN A 463 -15.12 -22.96 -20.39
CA ASN A 463 -14.81 -23.93 -19.34
C ASN A 463 -13.32 -23.95 -19.01
N TYR A 464 -12.95 -24.64 -17.94
CA TYR A 464 -11.58 -24.73 -17.45
C TYR A 464 -10.56 -25.12 -18.54
N SER A 465 -10.90 -26.08 -19.42
CA SER A 465 -10.02 -26.47 -20.53
C SER A 465 -9.80 -25.34 -21.54
N ASN A 466 -10.84 -24.57 -21.87
CA ASN A 466 -10.77 -23.46 -22.80
C ASN A 466 -9.87 -22.34 -22.26
N LEU A 467 -10.06 -21.98 -20.98
CA LEU A 467 -9.27 -20.96 -20.30
C LEU A 467 -7.79 -21.36 -20.24
N LEU A 468 -7.53 -22.61 -19.84
CA LEU A 468 -6.20 -23.15 -19.71
C LEU A 468 -5.45 -23.17 -21.05
N GLN A 469 -6.13 -23.61 -22.11
CA GLN A 469 -5.52 -23.65 -23.45
C GLN A 469 -5.27 -22.25 -23.99
N HIS A 470 -6.17 -21.29 -23.80
CA HIS A 470 -5.93 -19.92 -24.26
C HIS A 470 -4.77 -19.25 -23.51
N GLU A 471 -4.84 -19.21 -22.18
CA GLU A 471 -3.89 -18.46 -21.35
C GLU A 471 -2.54 -19.18 -21.22
N ALA A 472 -2.56 -20.44 -20.79
CA ALA A 472 -1.33 -21.17 -20.50
C ALA A 472 -0.73 -21.76 -21.78
N GLY A 473 -1.56 -22.41 -22.60
CA GLY A 473 -1.09 -23.00 -23.86
C GLY A 473 -0.78 -21.94 -24.91
N GLY A 474 -1.67 -20.96 -25.11
CA GLY A 474 -1.55 -19.93 -26.14
C GLY A 474 -0.52 -18.85 -25.77
N HIS A 475 -0.83 -18.02 -24.78
CA HIS A 475 0.07 -16.94 -24.37
C HIS A 475 1.32 -17.45 -23.64
N GLY A 476 1.14 -18.26 -22.60
CA GLY A 476 2.23 -18.68 -21.70
C GLY A 476 3.33 -19.51 -22.37
N PHE A 477 2.97 -20.67 -22.92
CA PHE A 477 3.93 -21.53 -23.63
C PHE A 477 4.13 -21.06 -25.07
N GLY A 478 3.02 -20.89 -25.81
CA GLY A 478 3.02 -20.64 -27.25
C GLY A 478 3.43 -19.22 -27.67
N ARG A 479 3.48 -18.25 -26.74
CA ARG A 479 3.81 -16.84 -27.02
C ARG A 479 2.93 -16.22 -28.11
N LEU A 480 1.68 -16.68 -28.19
CA LEU A 480 0.74 -16.26 -29.21
C LEU A 480 0.14 -14.88 -28.91
N ALA A 481 -0.20 -14.15 -29.97
CA ALA A 481 -1.03 -12.97 -29.89
C ALA A 481 -2.50 -13.37 -29.86
N ASP A 482 -3.35 -12.52 -29.31
CA ASP A 482 -4.78 -12.58 -29.56
C ASP A 482 -5.12 -12.30 -31.03
N GLU A 483 -6.05 -13.07 -31.56
CA GLU A 483 -6.51 -13.01 -32.94
C GLU A 483 -7.91 -12.39 -33.06
N TYR A 484 -8.60 -12.16 -31.93
CA TYR A 484 -9.91 -11.53 -31.92
C TYR A 484 -9.86 -10.02 -32.16
N VAL A 485 -10.99 -9.46 -32.58
CA VAL A 485 -11.22 -8.01 -32.65
C VAL A 485 -11.98 -7.61 -31.39
N SER A 486 -11.47 -6.63 -30.63
CA SER A 486 -12.17 -6.19 -29.43
C SER A 486 -13.41 -5.37 -29.80
N SER A 487 -14.45 -5.42 -28.96
CA SER A 487 -15.69 -4.65 -29.18
C SER A 487 -15.41 -3.15 -29.34
N ALA A 488 -14.42 -2.62 -28.62
CA ALA A 488 -14.00 -1.22 -28.71
C ALA A 488 -13.31 -0.84 -30.03
N ASN A 489 -12.82 -1.83 -30.80
CA ASN A 489 -11.99 -1.63 -31.99
C ASN A 489 -12.57 -2.25 -33.27
N VAL A 490 -13.85 -2.62 -33.25
CA VAL A 490 -14.60 -2.98 -34.45
C VAL A 490 -14.58 -1.81 -35.44
N GLY A 491 -14.21 -2.08 -36.69
CA GLY A 491 -14.07 -1.09 -37.76
C GLY A 491 -12.85 -0.17 -37.64
N LYS A 492 -11.94 -0.40 -36.67
CA LYS A 492 -10.73 0.42 -36.49
C LYS A 492 -9.48 -0.24 -37.07
N THR A 493 -8.54 0.61 -37.50
CA THR A 493 -7.19 0.22 -37.92
C THR A 493 -6.23 0.25 -36.74
N LEU A 494 -5.34 -0.74 -36.67
CA LEU A 494 -4.25 -0.82 -35.69
C LEU A 494 -3.41 0.48 -35.71
N PRO A 495 -3.33 1.22 -34.59
CA PRO A 495 -2.54 2.45 -34.50
C PRO A 495 -1.03 2.18 -34.60
N VAL A 496 -0.28 3.20 -35.04
CA VAL A 496 1.20 3.14 -35.15
C VAL A 496 1.88 2.81 -33.81
N ALA A 497 1.33 3.30 -32.69
CA ALA A 497 1.88 3.02 -31.37
C ALA A 497 1.77 1.52 -31.02
N ASP A 498 0.64 0.89 -31.35
CA ASP A 498 0.40 -0.52 -31.04
C ASP A 498 1.10 -1.44 -32.04
N SER A 499 1.23 -1.02 -33.31
CA SER A 499 2.06 -1.73 -34.28
C SER A 499 3.55 -1.69 -33.91
N SER A 500 4.04 -0.59 -33.34
CA SER A 500 5.42 -0.49 -32.85
C SER A 500 5.65 -1.45 -31.68
N LYS A 501 4.73 -1.50 -30.70
CA LYS A 501 4.78 -2.47 -29.60
C LYS A 501 4.73 -3.91 -30.11
N PHE A 502 3.82 -4.21 -31.04
CA PHE A 502 3.72 -5.51 -31.70
C PHE A 502 5.07 -5.92 -32.30
N MET A 503 5.73 -5.01 -33.01
CA MET A 503 7.02 -5.30 -33.65
C MET A 503 8.15 -5.54 -32.64
N THR A 504 8.15 -4.85 -31.50
CA THR A 504 9.12 -5.11 -30.41
C THR A 504 9.00 -6.55 -29.91
N TRP A 505 7.80 -6.98 -29.55
CA TRP A 505 7.55 -8.34 -29.06
C TRP A 505 7.72 -9.40 -30.16
N SER A 506 7.31 -9.08 -31.39
CA SER A 506 7.53 -9.99 -32.52
C SER A 506 9.01 -10.24 -32.79
N LYS A 507 9.88 -9.23 -32.62
CA LYS A 507 11.34 -9.40 -32.71
C LYS A 507 11.92 -10.22 -31.56
N ALA A 508 11.29 -10.17 -30.38
CA ALA A 508 11.62 -11.01 -29.23
C ALA A 508 11.10 -12.46 -29.35
N GLY A 509 10.51 -12.83 -30.50
CA GLY A 509 10.07 -14.20 -30.78
C GLY A 509 8.61 -14.50 -30.38
N PHE A 510 7.82 -13.46 -30.09
CA PHE A 510 6.38 -13.59 -29.82
C PHE A 510 5.55 -13.43 -31.10
N TYR A 511 4.26 -13.72 -30.98
CA TYR A 511 3.22 -13.45 -31.98
C TYR A 511 3.51 -14.11 -33.35
N PRO A 512 3.80 -15.43 -33.39
CA PRO A 512 3.99 -16.15 -34.66
C PRO A 512 2.70 -16.25 -35.49
N ASN A 513 1.55 -16.10 -34.83
CA ASN A 513 0.20 -16.30 -35.36
C ASN A 513 -0.48 -15.02 -35.86
N VAL A 514 0.20 -13.87 -35.80
CA VAL A 514 -0.28 -12.60 -36.33
C VAL A 514 0.81 -11.92 -37.13
N ASP A 515 0.45 -11.24 -38.21
CA ASP A 515 1.38 -10.43 -39.00
C ASP A 515 0.76 -9.06 -39.34
N LEU A 516 1.61 -8.08 -39.65
CA LEU A 516 1.22 -6.73 -40.06
C LEU A 516 1.25 -6.56 -41.59
N THR A 517 1.29 -7.67 -42.33
CA THR A 517 1.16 -7.69 -43.79
C THR A 517 0.17 -8.77 -44.23
N SER A 518 -0.63 -8.46 -45.25
CA SER A 518 -1.47 -9.44 -45.96
C SER A 518 -0.74 -10.13 -47.12
N ASN A 519 0.47 -9.67 -47.45
CA ASN A 519 1.17 -10.17 -48.62
C ASN A 519 1.65 -11.61 -48.35
N VAL A 520 0.93 -12.57 -48.91
CA VAL A 520 1.16 -14.02 -48.73
C VAL A 520 2.56 -14.48 -49.16
N THR A 521 3.29 -13.70 -49.94
CA THR A 521 4.67 -14.02 -50.35
C THR A 521 5.72 -13.71 -49.27
N ILE A 522 5.40 -12.83 -48.32
CA ILE A 522 6.32 -12.40 -47.25
C ILE A 522 5.75 -12.58 -45.84
N ILE A 523 4.47 -12.95 -45.71
CA ILE A 523 3.83 -13.21 -44.42
C ILE A 523 4.57 -14.34 -43.67
N LYS A 524 4.59 -14.28 -42.34
CA LYS A 524 5.29 -15.22 -41.44
C LYS A 524 5.05 -16.70 -41.77
N TRP A 525 3.85 -17.06 -42.21
CA TRP A 525 3.42 -18.43 -42.50
C TRP A 525 3.28 -18.76 -43.99
N LYS A 526 4.02 -18.05 -44.86
CA LYS A 526 3.99 -18.24 -46.32
C LYS A 526 4.18 -19.69 -46.78
N HIS A 527 4.93 -20.51 -46.04
CA HIS A 527 5.19 -21.92 -46.38
C HIS A 527 4.00 -22.86 -46.15
N PHE A 528 2.90 -22.37 -45.59
CA PHE A 528 1.62 -23.08 -45.53
C PHE A 528 0.65 -22.65 -46.63
N ILE A 529 0.89 -21.52 -47.30
CA ILE A 529 0.03 -21.01 -48.37
C ILE A 529 0.06 -22.01 -49.54
N ASP A 530 -1.14 -22.40 -50.00
CA ASP A 530 -1.38 -23.40 -51.05
C ASP A 530 -0.77 -24.79 -50.80
N ARG A 531 -0.32 -25.06 -49.56
CA ARG A 531 0.24 -26.36 -49.21
C ARG A 531 -0.87 -27.41 -49.02
N PRO A 532 -0.74 -28.62 -49.60
CA PRO A 532 -1.69 -29.70 -49.38
C PRO A 532 -1.93 -29.98 -47.89
N GLY A 533 -3.21 -30.04 -47.50
CA GLY A 533 -3.63 -30.23 -46.10
C GLY A 533 -3.74 -28.94 -45.27
N TYR A 534 -3.31 -27.78 -45.80
CA TYR A 534 -3.35 -26.48 -45.11
C TYR A 534 -4.22 -25.45 -45.85
N GLY A 535 -5.19 -25.88 -46.65
CA GLY A 535 -6.03 -24.98 -47.46
C GLY A 535 -6.90 -23.97 -46.68
N ARG A 536 -6.90 -24.04 -45.33
CA ARG A 536 -7.53 -23.04 -44.44
C ARG A 536 -6.62 -21.85 -44.16
N VAL A 537 -5.31 -21.97 -44.44
CA VAL A 537 -4.31 -20.97 -44.12
C VAL A 537 -4.28 -19.89 -45.20
N SER A 538 -4.48 -18.64 -44.81
CA SER A 538 -4.41 -17.47 -45.69
C SER A 538 -3.99 -16.23 -44.88
N ALA A 539 -4.31 -15.02 -45.36
CA ALA A 539 -4.13 -13.77 -44.63
C ALA A 539 -5.49 -13.12 -44.36
N PHE A 540 -6.14 -13.50 -43.25
CA PHE A 540 -7.46 -12.96 -42.89
C PHE A 540 -7.30 -11.66 -42.09
N ALA A 541 -7.92 -10.58 -42.57
CA ALA A 541 -7.91 -9.30 -41.87
C ALA A 541 -8.65 -9.42 -40.52
N GLY A 542 -8.11 -8.73 -39.51
CA GLY A 542 -8.64 -8.70 -38.16
C GLY A 542 -7.79 -9.54 -37.21
N ALA A 543 -7.02 -8.91 -36.34
CA ALA A 543 -6.19 -9.58 -35.35
C ALA A 543 -5.66 -8.54 -34.36
N TYR A 544 -5.06 -9.01 -33.26
CA TYR A 544 -4.42 -8.15 -32.29
C TYR A 544 -5.34 -7.00 -31.87
N TYR A 545 -6.60 -7.34 -31.60
CA TYR A 545 -7.69 -6.46 -31.16
C TYR A 545 -8.30 -5.54 -32.22
N TYR A 546 -7.79 -5.43 -33.46
CA TYR A 546 -8.29 -4.46 -34.47
C TYR A 546 -8.84 -5.13 -35.72
N SER A 547 -9.78 -4.47 -36.41
CA SER A 547 -10.37 -4.97 -37.67
C SER A 547 -9.42 -4.87 -38.87
N PHE A 548 -8.55 -3.87 -38.88
CA PHE A 548 -7.63 -3.60 -40.00
C PHE A 548 -6.19 -3.41 -39.51
N GLY A 549 -5.21 -3.69 -40.37
CA GLY A 549 -3.78 -3.47 -40.11
C GLY A 549 -3.04 -4.65 -39.44
N ALA A 550 -3.75 -5.71 -39.07
CA ALA A 550 -3.19 -6.98 -38.63
C ALA A 550 -3.96 -8.15 -39.23
N TRP A 551 -3.25 -9.24 -39.53
CA TRP A 551 -3.78 -10.44 -40.18
C TRP A 551 -3.51 -11.68 -39.36
N ARG A 552 -4.44 -12.64 -39.41
CA ARG A 552 -4.35 -13.98 -38.81
C ARG A 552 -4.40 -15.06 -39.89
N PRO A 553 -3.85 -16.26 -39.61
CA PRO A 553 -3.69 -17.32 -40.61
C PRO A 553 -4.98 -18.06 -40.94
N GLU A 554 -5.92 -18.17 -39.99
CA GLU A 554 -7.16 -18.93 -40.13
C GLU A 554 -8.34 -18.13 -39.56
N THR A 555 -9.56 -18.45 -39.99
CA THR A 555 -10.78 -17.79 -39.49
C THR A 555 -11.20 -18.26 -38.09
N SER A 556 -10.56 -19.32 -37.58
CA SER A 556 -10.91 -20.02 -36.34
C SER A 556 -9.61 -20.47 -35.65
N SER A 557 -9.48 -20.18 -34.36
CA SER A 557 -8.34 -20.54 -33.51
C SER A 557 -8.71 -20.34 -32.04
N CYS A 558 -7.97 -21.01 -31.15
CA CYS A 558 -8.03 -20.82 -29.71
C CYS A 558 -7.86 -19.35 -29.32
N MET A 559 -7.00 -18.62 -30.05
CA MET A 559 -6.72 -17.20 -29.80
C MET A 559 -7.81 -16.25 -30.33
N ILE A 560 -8.90 -16.77 -30.88
CA ILE A 560 -10.07 -15.98 -31.29
C ILE A 560 -11.20 -16.14 -30.26
N GLN A 561 -11.49 -17.38 -29.86
CA GLN A 561 -12.72 -17.71 -29.13
C GLN A 561 -12.56 -18.89 -28.15
N ASN A 562 -11.33 -19.16 -27.72
CA ASN A 562 -10.95 -20.19 -26.75
C ASN A 562 -11.32 -21.62 -27.18
N GLU A 563 -11.51 -21.88 -28.47
CA GLU A 563 -11.77 -23.23 -28.96
C GLU A 563 -10.53 -24.13 -28.81
N PRO A 564 -10.70 -25.46 -28.64
CA PRO A 564 -9.59 -26.40 -28.45
C PRO A 564 -8.92 -26.74 -29.79
N TYR A 565 -8.41 -25.72 -30.47
CA TYR A 565 -7.69 -25.82 -31.74
C TYR A 565 -6.80 -24.59 -31.93
N TYR A 566 -5.48 -24.75 -32.03
CA TYR A 566 -4.59 -23.68 -32.49
C TYR A 566 -4.42 -23.77 -34.00
N ASN A 567 -4.33 -22.64 -34.70
CA ASN A 567 -4.05 -22.61 -36.14
C ASN A 567 -2.65 -23.13 -36.50
N ALA A 568 -2.41 -23.37 -37.79
CA ALA A 568 -1.17 -23.98 -38.28
C ALA A 568 0.14 -23.32 -37.80
N PRO A 569 0.37 -22.00 -37.96
CA PRO A 569 1.62 -21.38 -37.50
C PRO A 569 1.75 -21.35 -35.98
N SER A 570 0.64 -21.32 -35.23
CA SER A 570 0.68 -21.51 -33.78
C SER A 570 1.23 -22.89 -33.41
N ARG A 571 0.69 -23.96 -34.01
CA ARG A 571 1.15 -25.35 -33.75
C ARG A 571 2.62 -25.53 -34.15
N GLU A 572 3.02 -25.00 -35.31
CA GLU A 572 4.42 -25.06 -35.77
C GLU A 572 5.36 -24.36 -34.78
N HIS A 573 5.02 -23.16 -34.33
CA HIS A 573 5.84 -22.41 -33.38
C HIS A 573 5.95 -23.13 -32.03
N MET A 574 4.85 -23.67 -31.51
CA MET A 574 4.87 -24.48 -30.29
C MET A 574 5.78 -25.70 -30.44
N VAL A 575 5.71 -26.43 -31.56
CA VAL A 575 6.60 -27.57 -31.81
C VAL A 575 8.07 -27.15 -31.90
N LYS A 576 8.39 -26.04 -32.59
CA LYS A 576 9.75 -25.48 -32.61
C LYS A 576 10.28 -25.21 -31.21
N ARG A 577 9.46 -24.61 -30.33
CA ARG A 577 9.84 -24.37 -28.93
C ARG A 577 10.05 -25.68 -28.16
N ILE A 578 9.12 -26.63 -28.28
CA ILE A 578 9.20 -27.93 -27.62
C ILE A 578 10.51 -28.64 -27.98
N LEU A 579 10.80 -28.76 -29.28
CA LEU A 579 11.97 -29.47 -29.79
C LEU A 579 13.27 -28.72 -29.48
N SER A 580 13.28 -27.39 -29.58
CA SER A 580 14.45 -26.57 -29.24
C SER A 580 14.86 -26.75 -27.77
N THR A 581 13.90 -26.71 -26.84
CA THR A 581 14.18 -27.01 -25.41
C THR A 581 14.69 -28.42 -25.24
N ALA A 582 14.12 -29.38 -25.98
CA ALA A 582 14.48 -30.79 -25.92
C ALA A 582 15.84 -31.14 -26.56
N GLY A 583 16.51 -30.18 -27.21
CA GLY A 583 17.74 -30.43 -27.97
C GLY A 583 17.52 -31.24 -29.24
N VAL A 584 16.30 -31.21 -29.79
CA VAL A 584 15.93 -31.90 -31.03
C VAL A 584 15.80 -30.88 -32.15
N GLU A 585 16.40 -31.17 -33.30
CA GLU A 585 16.33 -30.29 -34.47
C GLU A 585 14.91 -30.32 -35.07
N PHE A 586 14.41 -29.15 -35.46
CA PHE A 586 13.11 -29.04 -36.10
C PHE A 586 13.21 -29.33 -37.61
N SER A 587 12.34 -30.21 -38.11
CA SER A 587 12.10 -30.41 -39.54
C SER A 587 10.65 -30.06 -39.88
N LEU A 588 10.46 -29.23 -40.91
CA LEU A 588 9.13 -28.85 -41.39
C LEU A 588 8.37 -30.06 -41.94
N ASP A 589 9.05 -30.98 -42.63
CA ASP A 589 8.42 -32.17 -43.20
C ASP A 589 8.00 -33.15 -42.09
N GLU A 590 8.82 -33.31 -41.05
CA GLU A 590 8.45 -34.11 -39.88
C GLU A 590 7.28 -33.50 -39.11
N PHE A 591 7.28 -32.17 -38.94
CA PHE A 591 6.15 -31.46 -38.35
C PHE A 591 4.87 -31.73 -39.13
N ILE A 592 4.89 -31.58 -40.46
CA ILE A 592 3.70 -31.79 -41.30
C ILE A 592 3.21 -33.23 -41.26
N ALA A 593 4.13 -34.19 -41.19
CA ALA A 593 3.81 -35.61 -41.06
C ALA A 593 3.14 -35.92 -39.71
N LYS A 594 3.56 -35.25 -38.63
CA LYS A 594 3.00 -35.41 -37.27
C LYS A 594 1.82 -34.49 -36.96
N ASP A 595 1.56 -33.48 -37.78
CA ASP A 595 0.43 -32.56 -37.62
C ASP A 595 -0.87 -33.23 -38.10
N ILE A 596 -1.50 -33.98 -37.18
CA ILE A 596 -2.67 -34.82 -37.46
C ILE A 596 -4.01 -34.06 -37.38
N GLN A 597 -4.07 -32.93 -36.67
CA GLN A 597 -5.27 -32.11 -36.53
C GLN A 597 -5.10 -30.76 -37.26
N LYS A 598 -5.19 -30.80 -38.59
CA LYS A 598 -5.01 -29.64 -39.49
C LYS A 598 -6.24 -28.73 -39.62
N ALA A 599 -7.33 -29.05 -38.92
CA ALA A 599 -8.55 -28.26 -38.83
C ALA A 599 -9.25 -28.51 -37.48
N PRO A 600 -10.12 -27.60 -37.02
CA PRO A 600 -10.94 -27.88 -35.84
C PRO A 600 -11.83 -29.10 -36.11
N SER A 601 -12.11 -29.89 -35.07
CA SER A 601 -12.99 -31.06 -35.21
C SER A 601 -14.39 -30.64 -35.66
N THR A 602 -15.17 -31.56 -36.25
CA THR A 602 -16.55 -31.25 -36.67
C THR A 602 -17.40 -30.74 -35.50
N SER A 603 -17.19 -31.25 -34.29
CA SER A 603 -17.88 -30.77 -33.08
C SER A 603 -17.48 -29.33 -32.72
N VAL A 604 -16.18 -29.00 -32.80
CA VAL A 604 -15.70 -27.63 -32.61
C VAL A 604 -16.24 -26.72 -33.69
N LEU A 605 -16.20 -27.10 -34.96
CA LEU A 605 -16.78 -26.31 -36.06
C LEU A 605 -18.29 -26.07 -35.91
N MET A 606 -19.04 -27.05 -35.40
CA MET A 606 -20.46 -26.86 -35.08
C MET A 606 -20.63 -25.86 -33.93
N GLN A 607 -19.79 -25.94 -32.89
CA GLN A 607 -19.76 -24.95 -31.81
C GLN A 607 -19.46 -23.56 -32.37
N THR A 608 -18.40 -23.38 -33.16
CA THR A 608 -18.02 -22.13 -33.85
C THR A 608 -19.14 -21.56 -34.71
N LYS A 609 -19.94 -22.40 -35.37
CA LYS A 609 -21.09 -21.95 -36.19
C LYS A 609 -22.31 -21.56 -35.36
N SER A 610 -22.52 -22.22 -34.22
CA SER A 610 -23.58 -21.88 -33.26
C SER A 610 -23.20 -20.72 -32.31
N PHE A 611 -21.91 -20.37 -32.30
CA PHE A 611 -21.32 -19.35 -31.47
C PHE A 611 -21.69 -17.97 -31.99
N ASN A 612 -22.20 -17.12 -31.09
CA ASN A 612 -22.53 -15.74 -31.42
C ASN A 612 -21.35 -14.84 -31.00
N PRO A 613 -20.55 -14.33 -31.95
CA PRO A 613 -19.41 -13.47 -31.67
C PRO A 613 -19.81 -12.12 -31.04
N LEU A 614 -21.10 -11.74 -31.09
CA LEU A 614 -21.60 -10.52 -30.43
C LEU A 614 -21.86 -10.71 -28.92
N THR A 615 -21.98 -11.96 -28.45
CA THR A 615 -22.28 -12.27 -27.03
C THR A 615 -21.11 -12.92 -26.31
N PHE A 616 -20.09 -13.38 -27.05
CA PHE A 616 -18.87 -13.87 -26.43
C PHE A 616 -18.07 -12.73 -25.83
N VAL A 617 -17.57 -12.95 -24.62
CA VAL A 617 -16.66 -12.03 -23.94
C VAL A 617 -15.26 -12.62 -24.03
N PRO A 618 -14.35 -12.08 -24.85
CA PRO A 618 -12.97 -12.55 -24.91
C PRO A 618 -12.27 -12.51 -23.55
N LEU A 619 -11.23 -13.32 -23.42
CA LEU A 619 -10.33 -13.19 -22.29
C LEU A 619 -9.57 -11.87 -22.34
N ALA A 620 -9.04 -11.45 -21.20
CA ALA A 620 -8.34 -10.20 -21.12
C ALA A 620 -6.99 -10.32 -21.86
N PRO A 621 -6.53 -9.25 -22.55
CA PRO A 621 -5.20 -9.26 -23.15
C PRO A 621 -4.12 -9.67 -22.13
N PRO A 622 -3.06 -10.37 -22.57
CA PRO A 622 -1.97 -10.73 -21.68
C PRO A 622 -1.25 -9.47 -21.16
N VAL A 623 -0.75 -9.56 -19.94
CA VAL A 623 0.10 -8.51 -19.35
C VAL A 623 1.54 -8.75 -19.80
N MET A 624 2.06 -7.78 -20.54
CA MET A 624 3.40 -7.80 -21.11
C MET A 624 4.34 -6.96 -20.24
N VAL A 625 5.41 -7.57 -19.73
CA VAL A 625 6.42 -6.90 -18.87
C VAL A 625 7.77 -6.90 -19.58
N GLU A 626 8.34 -5.71 -19.81
CA GLU A 626 9.63 -5.55 -20.47
C GLU A 626 10.82 -5.85 -19.56
#